data_AF-A0A1V4SWU4-F1
#
_entry.id   AF-A0A1V4SWU4-F1
#
_cell.length_a   1.000
_cell.length_b   1.000
_cell.length_c   1.000
_cell.angle_alpha   90.00
_cell.angle_beta   90.00
_cell.angle_gamma   90.00
#
_symmetry.space_group_name_H-M   'P 1'
#
loop_
_entity.id
_entity.type
_entity.pdbx_description
1 polymer ?
#
loop_
_entity_poly.entity_id
_entity_poly.type
_entity_poly.pdbx_seq_one_letter_code
_entity_poly.pdbx_strand_id
1 'polypeptide(L)' 'MFIVYSKQNGKIKTVASGNNYKSIKDLFPAEYEDYELIYDCLNTDDDPLILNNPSMFVIKNRNVVLNKNLNKYQE' A
#
# COMPACT_ATOMS: atom_id res chain seq x y z
N MET A 1 -4.11 9.56 -3.84
CA MET A 1 -3.11 8.49 -4.04
C MET A 1 -3.83 7.14 -3.96
N PHE A 2 -3.29 6.05 -4.48
CA PHE A 2 -3.82 4.72 -4.19
C PHE A 2 -2.71 3.75 -3.77
N ILE A 3 -3.06 2.84 -2.87
CA ILE A 3 -2.18 1.80 -2.35
C ILE A 3 -2.79 0.45 -2.71
N VAL A 4 -2.01 -0.38 -3.38
CA VAL A 4 -2.35 -1.79 -3.63
C VAL A 4 -1.60 -2.65 -2.63
N TYR A 5 -2.31 -3.48 -1.88
CA TYR A 5 -1.74 -4.34 -0.87
C TYR A 5 -2.26 -5.78 -0.97
N SER A 6 -1.48 -6.73 -0.48
CA SER A 6 -1.90 -8.14 -0.39
C SER A 6 -2.88 -8.34 0.76
N LYS A 7 -4.05 -8.92 0.47
CA LYS A 7 -5.05 -9.25 1.50
C LYS A 7 -4.55 -10.30 2.49
N GLN A 8 -3.62 -11.15 2.06
CA GLN A 8 -3.11 -12.26 2.88
C GLN A 8 -2.21 -11.79 4.01
N ASN A 9 -1.40 -10.75 3.79
CA ASN A 9 -0.37 -10.34 4.75
C ASN A 9 -0.25 -8.81 4.95
N GLY A 10 -1.08 -8.01 4.30
CA GLY A 10 -1.09 -6.56 4.41
C GLY A 10 0.11 -5.87 3.74
N LYS A 11 1.01 -6.59 3.06
CA LYS A 11 2.17 -5.97 2.43
C LYS A 11 1.75 -5.09 1.26
N ILE A 12 2.31 -3.89 1.21
CA ILE A 12 2.14 -2.97 0.09
C ILE A 12 2.88 -3.53 -1.12
N LYS A 13 2.16 -3.70 -2.23
CA LYS A 13 2.68 -4.13 -3.52
C LYS A 13 3.11 -2.93 -4.37
N THR A 14 2.28 -1.89 -4.39
CA THR A 14 2.59 -0.64 -5.10
C THR A 14 1.84 0.54 -4.48
N VAL A 15 2.42 1.73 -4.65
CA VAL A 15 1.84 3.03 -4.29
C VAL A 15 1.94 3.89 -5.54
N ALA A 16 0.83 4.50 -5.96
CA ALA A 16 0.83 5.34 -7.15
C ALA A 16 -0.15 6.51 -7.02
N SER A 17 0.19 7.60 -7.72
CA SER A 17 -0.62 8.80 -7.84
C SER A 17 -1.09 8.94 -9.29
N GLY A 18 -2.40 8.85 -9.53
CA GLY A 18 -2.96 9.09 -10.85
C GLY A 18 -4.39 8.59 -10.99
N ASN A 19 -5.19 9.31 -11.78
CA ASN A 19 -6.61 9.00 -12.04
C ASN A 19 -6.82 7.91 -13.11
N ASN A 20 -5.75 7.34 -13.66
CA ASN A 20 -5.82 6.46 -14.83
C ASN A 20 -6.08 4.98 -14.47
N TYR A 21 -6.06 4.63 -13.19
CA TYR A 21 -6.27 3.26 -12.74
C TYR A 21 -7.59 3.17 -12.00
N LYS A 22 -8.61 2.59 -12.65
CA LYS A 22 -9.96 2.48 -12.08
C LYS A 22 -10.11 1.24 -11.21
N SER A 23 -9.26 0.22 -11.39
CA SER A 23 -9.32 -1.02 -10.62
C SER A 23 -7.98 -1.77 -10.54
N ILE A 24 -7.85 -2.66 -9.57
CA ILE A 24 -6.71 -3.60 -9.46
C ILE A 24 -6.62 -4.51 -10.69
N LYS A 25 -7.75 -4.84 -11.32
CA LYS A 25 -7.79 -5.66 -12.53
C LYS A 25 -7.05 -5.02 -13.69
N ASP A 26 -7.03 -3.68 -13.76
CA ASP A 26 -6.30 -2.94 -14.78
C ASP A 26 -4.78 -2.99 -14.56
N LEU A 27 -4.35 -3.15 -13.30
CA LEU A 27 -2.95 -3.17 -12.89
C LEU A 27 -2.36 -4.59 -12.81
N PHE A 28 -3.14 -5.54 -12.30
CA PHE A 28 -2.74 -6.91 -11.98
C PHE A 28 -3.84 -7.90 -12.39
N PRO A 29 -4.10 -8.07 -13.70
CA PRO A 29 -5.23 -8.87 -14.19
C PRO A 29 -5.16 -10.35 -13.79
N ALA A 30 -3.97 -10.91 -13.58
CA ALA A 30 -3.77 -12.31 -13.19
C ALA A 30 -3.86 -12.56 -11.68
N GLU A 31 -3.64 -11.55 -10.85
CA GLU A 31 -3.47 -11.69 -9.40
C GLU A 31 -4.46 -10.80 -8.60
N TYR A 32 -5.43 -10.18 -9.27
CA TYR A 32 -6.30 -9.16 -8.65
C TYR A 32 -7.10 -9.71 -7.45
N GLU A 33 -7.33 -11.01 -7.38
CA GLU A 33 -8.05 -11.66 -6.28
C GLU A 33 -7.23 -11.72 -4.99
N ASP A 34 -5.90 -11.60 -5.06
CA ASP A 34 -5.03 -11.59 -3.88
C ASP A 34 -4.77 -10.19 -3.33
N TYR A 35 -5.13 -9.17 -4.10
CA TYR A 35 -4.87 -7.77 -3.77
C TYR A 35 -6.14 -6.98 -3.50
N GLU A 36 -6.00 -5.91 -2.73
CA GLU A 36 -7.05 -4.91 -2.49
C GLU A 36 -6.47 -3.51 -2.67
N LEU A 37 -7.33 -2.55 -3.03
CA LEU A 37 -6.98 -1.17 -3.31
C LEU A 37 -7.62 -0.30 -2.24
N ILE A 38 -6.80 0.51 -1.59
CA ILE A 38 -7.26 1.63 -0.80
C ILE A 38 -7.08 2.87 -1.65
N TYR A 39 -8.21 3.50 -1.98
CA TYR A 39 -8.19 4.81 -2.58
C TYR A 39 -8.03 5.80 -1.45
N ASP A 40 -6.84 6.37 -1.33
CA ASP A 40 -6.59 7.38 -0.33
C ASP A 40 -6.80 8.75 -0.96
N CYS A 41 -7.90 9.39 -0.58
CA CYS A 41 -8.18 10.77 -0.94
C CYS A 41 -7.34 11.76 -0.13
N LEU A 42 -6.54 11.30 0.84
CA LEU A 42 -6.04 12.16 1.91
C LEU A 42 -4.67 12.75 1.59
N ASN A 43 -4.65 14.08 1.53
CA ASN A 43 -3.49 14.94 1.75
C ASN A 43 -2.94 14.67 3.16
N THR A 44 -1.94 13.81 3.34
CA THR A 44 -1.23 13.69 4.62
C THR A 44 0.28 13.83 4.46
N ASP A 45 0.95 14.34 5.50
CA ASP A 45 2.41 14.49 5.56
C ASP A 45 3.16 13.15 5.45
N ASP A 46 2.45 12.03 5.63
CA ASP A 46 2.98 10.67 5.53
C ASP A 46 3.01 10.14 4.09
N ASP A 47 2.33 10.79 3.13
CA ASP A 47 2.28 10.36 1.72
C ASP A 47 3.67 10.24 1.09
N PRO A 48 4.60 11.22 1.23
CA PRO A 48 5.95 11.07 0.72
C PRO A 48 6.72 9.96 1.43
N LEU A 49 6.46 9.72 2.72
CA LEU A 49 7.15 8.69 3.49
C LEU A 49 6.73 7.29 3.01
N ILE A 50 5.44 7.08 2.79
CA ILE A 50 4.87 5.84 2.26
C ILE A 50 5.31 5.61 0.81
N LEU A 51 5.30 6.66 -0.02
CA LEU A 51 5.71 6.60 -1.42
C LEU A 51 7.19 6.20 -1.56
N ASN A 52 8.06 6.78 -0.73
CA ASN A 52 9.49 6.51 -0.78
C ASN A 52 9.89 5.23 -0.03
N ASN A 53 9.11 4.78 0.97
CA ASN A 53 9.44 3.63 1.81
C ASN A 53 8.25 2.68 2.01
N PRO A 54 7.58 2.16 0.97
CA PRO A 54 6.36 1.37 1.10
C PRO A 54 6.57 0.08 1.91
N SER A 55 7.79 -0.46 1.94
CA SER A 55 8.14 -1.64 2.75
C SER A 55 8.07 -1.39 4.26
N MET A 56 8.20 -0.13 4.70
CA MET A 56 8.07 0.27 6.11
C MET A 56 6.64 0.17 6.64
N PHE A 57 5.67 -0.05 5.76
CA PHE A 57 4.26 -0.02 6.10
C PHE A 57 3.58 -1.34 5.76
N VAL A 58 2.51 -1.64 6.49
CA VAL A 58 1.57 -2.71 6.18
C VAL A 58 0.16 -2.17 6.35
N ILE A 59 -0.77 -2.74 5.61
CA ILE A 59 -2.19 -2.44 5.76
C ILE A 59 -2.80 -3.39 6.78
N LYS A 60 -3.48 -2.84 7.79
CA LYS A 60 -4.28 -3.60 8.76
C LYS A 60 -5.66 -2.98 8.86
N ASN A 61 -6.70 -3.79 8.66
CA ASN A 61 -8.09 -3.32 8.69
C ASN A 61 -8.30 -2.06 7.83
N ARG A 62 -7.74 -2.07 6.61
CA ARG A 62 -7.76 -0.94 5.65
C ARG A 62 -7.09 0.36 6.13
N ASN A 63 -6.26 0.31 7.17
CA ASN A 63 -5.45 1.44 7.64
C ASN A 63 -3.98 1.18 7.36
N VAL A 64 -3.25 2.22 6.93
CA VAL A 64 -1.79 2.19 6.80
C VAL A 64 -1.18 2.24 8.19
N VAL A 65 -0.33 1.28 8.53
CA VAL A 65 0.39 1.26 9.82
C VAL A 65 1.86 0.94 9.61
N LEU A 66 2.73 1.48 10.48
CA LEU A 66 4.14 1.13 10.48
C LEU A 66 4.34 -0.36 10.77
N ASN A 67 5.16 -1.00 9.94
CA ASN A 67 5.57 -2.37 10.09
C ASN A 67 6.65 -2.47 11.18
N LYS A 68 6.20 -2.65 12.42
CA LYS A 68 7.06 -2.76 13.61
C LYS A 68 8.11 -3.89 13.56
N ASN A 69 8.01 -4.82 12.60
CA ASN A 69 9.01 -5.88 12.42
C ASN A 69 10.30 -5.40 11.73
N LEU A 70 10.35 -4.17 11.20
CA LEU A 70 11.57 -3.59 10.63
C LEU A 70 12.53 -3.00 11.66
N ASN A 71 12.07 -2.75 12.89
CA ASN A 71 12.89 -2.20 13.98
C ASN A 71 13.83 -3.24 14.65
N LYS A 72 13.96 -4.45 14.10
CA LYS A 72 14.89 -5.47 14.63
C LYS A 72 16.29 -5.45 13.99
N TYR A 73 16.56 -4.53 13.07
CA TYR A 73 17.86 -4.41 12.40
C TYR A 73 18.53 -3.03 12.59
N GLN A 74 18.14 -2.30 13.63
CA GLN A 74 18.80 -1.07 14.07
C GLN A 74 19.19 -1.19 15.55
N GLU A 75 20.06 -2.14 15.88
CA GLU A 75 20.91 -2.14 17.08
C GLU A 75 22.33 -2.51 16.68
#